data_AF-A0A354J296-F1
#
_entry.id   AF-A0A354J296-F1
#
_cell.length_a   1.000
_cell.length_b   1.000
_cell.length_c   1.000
_cell.angle_alpha   90.00
_cell.angle_beta   90.00
_cell.angle_gamma   90.00
#
_symmetry.space_group_name_H-M   'P 1'
#
loop_
_entity.id
_entity.type
_entity.pdbx_description
1 polymer ?
#
loop_
_entity_poly.entity_id
_entity_poly.type
_entity_poly.pdbx_seq_one_letter_code
_entity_poly.pdbx_strand_id
1 'polypeptide(L)'
;NKKKIAAGLLSAAALCSFFTGVTEPLEFAFMFLAPGLYLIHALLTGLSVFIVALLPTRAGFNFSAGLVDYVLSFKAPMALNPWLLLPIGLAFGVIYYAVFRFAIVKFNLKTPGREDDEYGEEEMKATLANDNYGEVAAAIVEGLGGIDNITSIDNCITRLRLEVKDYTAVNDKKIKSAGVAGVLRPSKKSVQVIVGTQVQHVADEMKKLKQ
;
A
#
# COMPACT_ATOMS: atom_id res chain seq x y z
N ASN A 1 -4.27 -12.29 -10.24
CA ASN A 1 -5.27 -11.20 -10.07
C ASN A 1 -4.60 -9.85 -9.77
N LYS A 2 -3.46 -9.82 -9.06
CA LYS A 2 -2.71 -8.61 -8.68
C LYS A 2 -2.55 -7.55 -9.76
N LYS A 3 -2.16 -7.91 -10.99
CA LYS A 3 -1.97 -6.94 -12.08
C LYS A 3 -3.26 -6.18 -12.43
N LYS A 4 -4.43 -6.82 -12.34
CA LYS A 4 -5.72 -6.15 -12.59
C LYS A 4 -6.10 -5.22 -11.43
N ILE A 5 -5.88 -5.64 -10.19
CA ILE A 5 -6.13 -4.83 -9.00
C ILE A 5 -5.20 -3.62 -8.97
N ALA A 6 -3.90 -3.85 -9.20
CA ALA A 6 -2.89 -2.80 -9.30
C ALA A 6 -3.19 -1.83 -10.44
N ALA A 7 -3.62 -2.33 -11.62
CA ALA A 7 -4.05 -1.47 -12.71
C ALA A 7 -5.25 -0.60 -12.32
N GLY A 8 -6.27 -1.17 -11.65
CA GLY A 8 -7.41 -0.40 -11.13
C GLY A 8 -6.99 0.69 -10.15
N LEU A 9 -6.16 0.36 -9.14
CA LEU A 9 -5.67 1.30 -8.15
C LEU A 9 -4.82 2.42 -8.77
N LEU A 10 -3.86 2.06 -9.63
CA LEU A 10 -2.98 3.02 -10.30
C LEU A 10 -3.75 3.89 -11.29
N SER A 11 -4.80 3.37 -11.93
CA SER A 11 -5.63 4.16 -12.85
C SER A 11 -6.47 5.19 -12.10
N ALA A 12 -7.05 4.81 -10.96
CA ALA A 12 -7.79 5.73 -10.09
C ALA A 12 -6.86 6.82 -9.53
N ALA A 13 -5.66 6.45 -9.07
CA ALA A 13 -4.65 7.38 -8.62
C ALA A 13 -4.22 8.33 -9.76
N ALA A 14 -3.91 7.79 -10.95
CA ALA A 14 -3.50 8.59 -12.10
C ALA A 14 -4.58 9.59 -12.54
N LEU A 15 -5.86 9.19 -12.57
CA LEU A 15 -6.98 10.08 -12.85
C LEU A 15 -7.10 11.19 -11.80
N CYS A 16 -7.00 10.83 -10.52
CA CYS A 16 -7.05 11.81 -9.42
C CYS A 16 -5.89 12.81 -9.52
N SER A 17 -4.66 12.32 -9.72
CA SER A 17 -3.47 13.16 -9.86
C SER A 17 -3.53 14.06 -11.09
N PHE A 18 -4.00 13.53 -12.23
CA PHE A 18 -4.18 14.33 -13.44
C PHE A 18 -5.21 15.45 -13.23
N PHE A 19 -6.33 15.14 -12.59
CA PHE A 19 -7.42 16.11 -12.43
C PHE A 19 -7.11 17.17 -11.38
N THR A 20 -6.63 16.74 -10.20
CA THR A 20 -6.43 17.59 -9.03
C THR A 20 -5.01 18.14 -8.90
N GLY A 21 -4.02 17.44 -9.45
CA GLY A 21 -2.60 17.73 -9.28
C GLY A 21 -1.94 17.01 -8.10
N VAL A 22 -2.71 16.33 -7.25
CA VAL A 22 -2.16 15.64 -6.06
C VAL A 22 -1.55 14.31 -6.46
N THR A 23 -0.22 14.19 -6.38
CA THR A 23 0.54 13.02 -6.87
C THR A 23 0.81 11.95 -5.81
N GLU A 24 0.61 12.26 -4.53
CA GLU A 24 0.95 11.39 -3.40
C GLU A 24 0.36 9.97 -3.51
N PRO A 25 -0.90 9.76 -3.92
CA PRO A 25 -1.45 8.41 -4.04
C PRO A 25 -0.70 7.53 -5.05
N LEU A 26 -0.12 8.14 -6.08
CA LEU A 26 0.67 7.45 -7.10
C LEU A 26 2.12 7.26 -6.64
N GLU A 27 2.70 8.25 -5.98
CA GLU A 27 4.06 8.21 -5.45
C GLU A 27 4.22 7.19 -4.32
N PHE A 28 3.26 7.13 -3.39
CA PHE A 28 3.26 6.18 -2.28
C PHE A 28 3.21 4.73 -2.76
N ALA A 29 2.70 4.49 -3.96
CA ALA A 29 2.64 3.17 -4.56
C ALA A 29 4.04 2.57 -4.83
N PHE A 30 5.09 3.40 -4.96
CA PHE A 30 6.45 2.93 -5.21
C PHE A 30 7.54 3.55 -4.33
N MET A 31 7.29 4.67 -3.65
CA MET A 31 8.30 5.38 -2.84
C MET A 31 8.93 4.47 -1.77
N PHE A 32 8.11 3.68 -1.07
CA PHE A 32 8.57 2.77 -0.03
C PHE A 32 9.03 1.41 -0.58
N LEU A 33 8.51 1.00 -1.74
CA LEU A 33 8.76 -0.31 -2.34
C LEU A 33 10.04 -0.32 -3.20
N ALA A 34 10.33 0.80 -3.86
CA ALA A 34 11.48 1.01 -4.74
C ALA A 34 12.05 2.44 -4.56
N PRO A 35 12.79 2.72 -3.48
CA PRO A 35 13.33 4.06 -3.19
C PRO A 35 14.21 4.64 -4.31
N GLY A 36 14.94 3.78 -5.03
CA GLY A 36 15.73 4.21 -6.20
C GLY A 36 14.87 4.76 -7.35
N LEU A 37 13.66 4.24 -7.53
CA LEU A 37 12.71 4.75 -8.53
C LEU A 37 12.17 6.13 -8.12
N TYR A 38 12.03 6.38 -6.81
CA TYR A 38 11.67 7.69 -6.28
C TYR A 38 12.77 8.74 -6.46
N LEU A 39 14.04 8.36 -6.36
CA LEU A 39 15.13 9.27 -6.71
C LEU A 39 15.10 9.66 -8.20
N ILE A 40 14.84 8.70 -9.09
CA ILE A 40 14.66 8.96 -10.52
C ILE A 40 13.49 9.92 -10.75
N HIS A 41 12.36 9.71 -10.07
CA HIS A 41 11.20 10.61 -10.09
C HIS A 41 11.56 12.05 -9.69
N ALA A 42 12.28 12.22 -8.58
CA ALA A 42 12.70 13.52 -8.09
C ALA A 42 13.60 14.24 -9.11
N LEU A 43 14.54 13.54 -9.73
CA LEU A 43 15.42 14.10 -10.76
C LEU A 43 14.66 14.50 -12.03
N LEU A 44 13.76 13.65 -12.52
CA LEU A 44 12.94 13.95 -13.70
C LEU A 44 11.99 15.11 -13.44
N THR A 45 11.45 15.23 -12.24
CA THR A 45 10.61 16.36 -11.81
C THR A 45 11.43 17.66 -11.74
N GLY A 46 12.63 17.62 -11.16
CA GLY A 46 13.52 18.78 -11.16
C GLY A 46 13.89 19.23 -12.58
N LEU A 47 14.17 18.28 -13.47
CA LEU A 47 14.48 18.55 -14.87
C LEU A 47 13.27 19.13 -15.63
N SER A 48 12.06 18.64 -15.38
CA SER A 48 10.85 19.16 -16.04
C SER A 48 10.59 20.61 -15.66
N VAL A 49 10.67 20.93 -14.36
CA VAL A 49 10.51 22.31 -13.87
C VAL A 49 11.62 23.20 -14.39
N PHE A 50 12.87 22.72 -14.43
CA PHE A 50 13.99 23.47 -14.99
C PHE A 50 13.79 23.82 -16.47
N ILE A 51 13.39 22.85 -17.29
CA ILE A 51 13.12 23.08 -18.72
C ILE A 51 11.96 24.06 -18.91
N VAL A 52 10.87 23.89 -18.16
CA VAL A 52 9.71 24.79 -18.21
C VAL A 52 10.11 26.21 -17.82
N ALA A 53 11.00 26.39 -16.83
CA ALA A 53 11.48 27.70 -16.40
C ALA A 53 12.34 28.43 -17.47
N LEU A 54 12.99 27.70 -18.38
CA LEU A 54 13.76 28.27 -19.48
C LEU A 54 12.90 28.65 -20.69
N LEU A 55 11.73 28.03 -20.83
CA LEU A 55 10.83 28.26 -21.96
C LEU A 55 9.92 29.47 -21.70
N PRO A 56 9.46 30.18 -22.74
CA PRO A 56 8.51 31.27 -22.61
C PRO A 56 7.09 30.73 -22.39
N THR A 57 6.92 29.94 -21.33
CA THR A 57 5.65 29.38 -20.89
C THR A 57 5.48 29.58 -19.38
N ARG A 58 4.28 29.95 -18.96
CA ARG A 58 3.92 30.20 -17.56
C ARG A 58 2.44 29.93 -17.38
N ALA A 59 2.11 29.01 -16.49
CA ALA A 59 0.76 28.78 -15.99
C ALA A 59 0.74 29.05 -14.48
N GLY A 60 -0.27 29.77 -14.00
CA GLY A 60 -0.55 29.87 -12.58
C GLY A 60 -1.35 28.67 -12.09
N PHE A 61 -1.20 28.31 -10.82
CA PHE A 61 -2.00 27.31 -10.13
C PHE A 61 -2.35 27.81 -8.73
N ASN A 62 -3.53 27.44 -8.21
CA ASN A 62 -3.99 27.88 -6.89
C ASN A 62 -3.92 26.76 -5.85
N PHE A 63 -4.00 25.50 -6.27
CA PHE A 63 -4.02 24.36 -5.36
C PHE A 63 -2.82 23.44 -5.57
N SER A 64 -2.82 22.66 -6.65
CA SER A 64 -1.83 21.58 -6.84
C SER A 64 -1.41 21.40 -8.31
N ALA A 65 -1.73 22.34 -9.18
CA ALA A 65 -1.30 22.35 -10.59
C ALA A 65 -1.84 21.17 -11.43
N GLY A 66 -3.04 20.68 -11.12
CA GLY A 66 -3.75 19.69 -11.94
C GLY A 66 -4.39 20.26 -13.20
N LEU A 67 -5.16 19.44 -13.93
CA LEU A 67 -5.92 19.86 -15.12
C LEU A 67 -6.83 21.05 -14.83
N VAL A 68 -7.49 21.07 -13.67
CA VAL A 68 -8.40 22.17 -13.30
C VAL A 68 -7.64 23.49 -13.21
N ASP A 69 -6.52 23.51 -12.49
CA ASP A 69 -5.64 24.68 -12.39
C ASP A 69 -5.12 25.10 -13.77
N TYR A 70 -4.72 24.14 -14.60
CA TYR A 70 -4.24 24.40 -15.96
C TYR A 70 -5.30 25.09 -16.83
N VAL A 71 -6.54 24.61 -16.83
CA VAL A 71 -7.64 25.23 -17.60
C VAL A 71 -7.95 26.64 -17.08
N LEU A 72 -7.97 26.83 -15.76
CA LEU A 72 -8.21 28.13 -15.14
C LEU A 72 -7.06 29.11 -15.41
N SER A 73 -5.83 28.61 -15.57
CA SER A 73 -4.64 29.43 -15.81
C SER A 73 -4.72 30.26 -17.08
N PHE A 74 -5.48 29.84 -18.10
CA PHE A 74 -5.66 30.59 -19.35
C PHE A 74 -6.30 31.97 -19.14
N LYS A 75 -7.04 32.16 -18.04
CA LYS A 75 -7.66 33.44 -17.69
C LYS A 75 -6.80 34.28 -16.75
N ALA A 76 -5.64 33.79 -16.34
CA ALA A 76 -4.77 34.50 -15.41
C ALA A 76 -3.98 35.62 -16.14
N PRO A 77 -3.87 36.82 -15.55
CA PRO A 77 -3.22 37.96 -16.20
C PRO A 77 -1.71 37.78 -16.44
N MET A 78 -1.07 36.87 -15.71
CA MET A 78 0.37 36.55 -15.83
C MET A 78 0.65 35.27 -16.61
N ALA A 79 -0.37 34.68 -17.25
CA ALA A 79 -0.21 33.48 -18.05
C ALA A 79 0.52 33.78 -19.37
N LEU A 80 1.55 33.00 -19.68
CA LEU A 80 2.34 33.13 -20.90
C LEU A 80 2.32 31.78 -21.62
N ASN A 81 1.76 31.71 -22.83
CA ASN A 81 1.66 30.48 -23.62
C ASN A 81 1.41 29.17 -22.81
N PRO A 82 0.35 29.08 -21.97
CA PRO A 82 0.13 27.88 -21.13
C PRO A 82 -0.02 26.61 -21.97
N TRP A 83 -0.56 26.73 -23.19
CA TRP A 83 -0.76 25.61 -24.12
C TRP A 83 0.50 24.79 -24.41
N LEU A 84 1.70 25.39 -24.31
CA LEU A 84 2.99 24.71 -24.48
C LEU A 84 3.24 23.63 -23.41
N LEU A 85 2.55 23.67 -22.27
CA LEU A 85 2.67 22.64 -21.25
C LEU A 85 2.14 21.27 -21.71
N LEU A 86 1.19 21.23 -22.65
CA LEU A 86 0.68 19.96 -23.20
C LEU A 86 1.74 19.16 -23.96
N PRO A 87 2.42 19.70 -24.99
CA PRO A 87 3.48 18.97 -25.68
C PRO A 87 4.68 18.66 -24.78
N ILE A 88 5.04 19.56 -23.85
CA ILE A 88 6.10 19.30 -22.87
C ILE A 88 5.70 18.13 -21.96
N GLY A 89 4.49 18.16 -21.41
CA GLY A 89 3.95 17.10 -20.56
C GLY A 89 3.88 15.75 -21.27
N LEU A 90 3.49 15.73 -22.55
CA LEU A 90 3.47 14.51 -23.36
C LEU A 90 4.88 13.97 -23.61
N ALA A 91 5.85 14.84 -23.93
CA ALA A 91 7.25 14.45 -24.08
C ALA A 91 7.81 13.87 -22.77
N PHE A 92 7.55 14.53 -21.64
CA PHE A 92 7.93 14.02 -20.32
C PHE A 92 7.21 12.72 -19.99
N GLY A 93 5.93 12.55 -20.37
CA GLY A 93 5.20 11.30 -20.18
C GLY A 93 5.88 10.11 -20.90
N VAL A 94 6.36 10.32 -22.13
CA VAL A 94 7.13 9.31 -22.87
C VAL A 94 8.47 9.04 -22.19
N ILE A 95 9.20 10.08 -21.77
CA ILE A 95 10.49 9.94 -21.06
C ILE A 95 10.29 9.17 -19.75
N TYR A 96 9.31 9.55 -18.94
CA TYR A 96 8.94 8.88 -17.70
C TYR A 96 8.64 7.41 -17.95
N TYR A 97 7.77 7.10 -18.92
CA TYR A 97 7.43 5.72 -19.24
C TYR A 97 8.67 4.90 -19.62
N ALA A 98 9.52 5.42 -20.51
CA ALA A 98 10.71 4.72 -20.98
C ALA A 98 11.72 4.49 -19.84
N VAL A 99 12.03 5.53 -19.06
CA VAL A 99 13.00 5.47 -17.96
C VAL A 99 12.50 4.58 -16.83
N PHE A 100 11.24 4.75 -16.40
CA PHE A 100 10.66 3.92 -15.33
C PHE A 100 10.60 2.46 -15.78
N ARG A 101 10.09 2.18 -16.98
CA ARG A 101 10.00 0.80 -17.49
C ARG A 101 11.38 0.17 -17.56
N PHE A 102 12.39 0.90 -18.06
CA PHE A 102 13.76 0.42 -18.12
C PHE A 102 14.29 0.08 -16.72
N ALA A 103 14.19 1.01 -15.77
CA ALA A 103 14.66 0.80 -14.40
C ALA A 103 13.94 -0.38 -13.71
N ILE A 104 12.62 -0.45 -13.85
CA ILE A 104 11.76 -1.49 -13.29
C ILE A 104 12.14 -2.88 -13.81
N VAL A 105 12.38 -3.01 -15.12
CA VAL A 105 12.74 -4.30 -15.74
C VAL A 105 14.21 -4.65 -15.46
N LYS A 106 15.14 -3.70 -15.62
CA LYS A 106 16.58 -3.93 -15.51
C LYS A 106 17.01 -4.29 -14.09
N PHE A 107 16.44 -3.62 -13.08
CA PHE A 107 16.77 -3.84 -11.67
C PHE A 107 15.76 -4.72 -10.95
N ASN A 108 14.80 -5.29 -11.67
CA ASN A 108 13.72 -6.11 -11.12
C ASN A 108 13.01 -5.47 -9.91
N LEU A 109 12.74 -4.17 -10.00
CA LEU A 109 12.16 -3.41 -8.88
C LEU A 109 10.75 -3.89 -8.56
N LYS A 110 10.46 -4.10 -7.27
CA LYS A 110 9.13 -4.41 -6.78
C LYS A 110 8.26 -3.16 -6.90
N THR A 111 7.21 -3.26 -7.70
CA THR A 111 6.16 -2.25 -7.89
C THR A 111 4.81 -2.91 -7.66
N PRO A 112 3.71 -2.15 -7.44
CA PRO A 112 2.38 -2.72 -7.26
C PRO A 112 2.04 -3.70 -8.40
N GLY A 113 1.66 -4.93 -8.04
CA GLY A 113 1.41 -6.01 -9.00
C GLY A 113 2.63 -6.82 -9.46
N ARG A 114 3.83 -6.52 -8.93
CA ARG A 114 5.09 -7.30 -9.08
C ARG A 114 5.65 -7.75 -7.73
N GLU A 115 4.82 -7.78 -6.69
CA GLU A 115 5.18 -8.25 -5.35
C GLU A 115 5.26 -9.78 -5.31
N ASP A 116 6.26 -10.31 -4.58
CA ASP A 116 6.39 -11.75 -4.35
C ASP A 116 5.16 -12.29 -3.61
N ASP A 117 4.74 -13.50 -3.95
CA ASP A 117 3.44 -14.08 -3.55
C ASP A 117 3.30 -14.44 -2.06
N GLU A 118 4.33 -14.25 -1.26
CA GLU A 118 4.51 -15.01 -0.03
C GLU A 118 3.61 -14.59 1.15
N TYR A 119 2.98 -13.41 1.13
CA TYR A 119 2.17 -12.96 2.28
C TYR A 119 0.86 -12.21 1.97
N GLY A 120 0.71 -11.54 0.82
CA GLY A 120 -0.47 -10.68 0.59
C GLY A 120 -1.69 -11.36 -0.03
N GLU A 121 -1.50 -12.38 -0.87
CA GLU A 121 -2.60 -13.04 -1.59
C GLU A 121 -3.28 -14.16 -0.80
N GLU A 122 -2.51 -14.86 0.05
CA GLU A 122 -3.06 -15.87 0.96
C GLU A 122 -3.94 -15.23 2.03
N GLU A 123 -3.61 -14.04 2.52
CA GLU A 123 -4.40 -13.34 3.55
C GLU A 123 -5.79 -12.87 3.08
N MET A 124 -5.90 -12.38 1.85
CA MET A 124 -7.20 -11.92 1.32
C MET A 124 -8.08 -13.05 0.81
N LYS A 125 -7.50 -14.22 0.54
CA LYS A 125 -8.22 -15.46 0.20
C LYS A 125 -8.36 -16.42 1.37
N ALA A 126 -7.77 -16.09 2.52
CA ALA A 126 -7.88 -16.87 3.74
C ALA A 126 -9.34 -16.94 4.15
N THR A 127 -9.96 -18.08 3.93
CA THR A 127 -11.16 -18.50 4.61
C THR A 127 -10.75 -19.46 5.71
N LEU A 128 -11.24 -19.20 6.92
CA LEU A 128 -11.14 -20.12 8.03
C LEU A 128 -11.64 -21.50 7.61
N ALA A 129 -10.86 -22.53 7.93
CA ALA A 129 -11.26 -23.91 7.65
C ALA A 129 -12.38 -24.41 8.60
N ASN A 130 -12.64 -23.69 9.69
CA ASN A 130 -13.63 -24.03 10.70
C ASN A 130 -14.51 -22.80 11.03
N ASP A 131 -15.82 -22.96 10.93
CA ASP A 131 -16.81 -21.93 11.25
C ASP A 131 -17.08 -21.82 12.76
N ASN A 132 -16.51 -22.70 13.59
CA ASN A 132 -16.60 -22.62 15.04
C ASN A 132 -15.53 -21.68 15.61
N TYR A 133 -15.87 -20.38 15.65
CA TYR A 133 -14.97 -19.32 16.12
C TYR A 133 -14.46 -19.50 17.56
N GLY A 134 -15.24 -20.15 18.44
CA GLY A 134 -14.86 -20.39 19.83
C GLY A 134 -13.73 -21.42 19.96
N GLU A 135 -13.81 -22.52 19.20
CA GLU A 135 -12.74 -23.53 19.14
C GLU A 135 -11.46 -22.96 18.52
N VAL A 136 -11.61 -22.17 17.46
CA VAL A 136 -10.49 -21.49 16.80
C VAL A 136 -9.83 -20.51 17.77
N ALA A 137 -10.61 -19.69 18.47
CA ALA A 137 -10.12 -18.78 19.50
C ALA A 137 -9.37 -19.53 20.61
N ALA A 138 -9.93 -20.63 21.13
CA ALA A 138 -9.30 -21.43 22.17
C ALA A 138 -7.97 -22.05 21.71
N ALA A 139 -7.94 -22.61 20.49
CA ALA A 139 -6.73 -23.19 19.91
C ALA A 139 -5.64 -22.13 19.66
N ILE A 140 -6.02 -20.92 19.24
CA ILE A 140 -5.10 -19.78 19.09
C ILE A 140 -4.56 -19.35 20.45
N VAL A 141 -5.41 -19.19 21.48
CA VAL A 141 -4.99 -18.83 22.85
C VAL A 141 -4.02 -19.86 23.41
N GLU A 142 -4.33 -21.15 23.25
CA GLU A 142 -3.45 -22.23 23.71
C GLU A 142 -2.11 -22.23 22.95
N GLY A 143 -2.15 -21.98 21.64
CA GLY A 143 -0.97 -21.80 20.81
C GLY A 143 -0.14 -20.56 21.15
N LEU A 144 -0.73 -19.53 21.76
CA LEU A 144 -0.03 -18.35 22.26
C LEU A 144 0.61 -18.55 23.63
N GLY A 145 0.49 -19.74 24.25
CA GLY A 145 0.98 -20.00 25.60
C GLY A 145 -0.03 -19.70 26.70
N GLY A 146 -1.33 -19.62 26.35
CA GLY A 146 -2.42 -19.39 27.29
C GLY A 146 -2.83 -17.92 27.39
N ILE A 147 -3.99 -17.68 28.02
CA ILE A 147 -4.59 -16.34 28.11
C ILE A 147 -3.74 -15.36 28.93
N ASP A 148 -3.04 -15.86 29.93
CA ASP A 148 -2.16 -15.07 30.80
C ASP A 148 -0.96 -14.48 30.07
N ASN A 149 -0.58 -15.12 28.95
CA ASN A 149 0.51 -14.65 28.11
C ASN A 149 0.09 -13.49 27.20
N ILE A 150 -1.22 -13.23 27.01
CA ILE A 150 -1.74 -12.24 26.07
C ILE A 150 -2.04 -10.91 26.78
N THR A 151 -1.30 -9.85 26.43
CA THR A 151 -1.52 -8.51 27.00
C THR A 151 -2.64 -7.75 26.30
N SER A 152 -2.67 -7.75 24.97
CA SER A 152 -3.71 -7.08 24.18
C SER A 152 -4.21 -7.93 23.02
N ILE A 153 -5.48 -7.71 22.64
CA ILE A 153 -6.16 -8.39 21.55
C ILE A 153 -6.85 -7.33 20.70
N ASP A 154 -6.27 -7.06 19.52
CA ASP A 154 -6.83 -6.21 18.49
C ASP A 154 -6.96 -6.97 17.18
N ASN A 155 -7.70 -6.42 16.22
CA ASN A 155 -7.81 -6.99 14.88
C ASN A 155 -7.95 -5.89 13.82
N CYS A 156 -7.55 -6.21 12.59
CA CYS A 156 -7.86 -5.40 11.41
C CYS A 156 -8.89 -6.14 10.54
N ILE A 157 -8.77 -6.04 9.21
CA ILE A 157 -9.72 -6.66 8.26
C ILE A 157 -9.52 -8.18 8.17
N THR A 158 -8.28 -8.68 8.19
CA THR A 158 -7.98 -10.11 7.99
C THR A 158 -7.08 -10.75 9.05
N ARG A 159 -6.58 -9.98 10.02
CA ARG A 159 -5.56 -10.44 10.99
C ARG A 159 -5.85 -10.01 12.41
N LEU A 160 -5.58 -10.92 13.35
CA LEU A 160 -5.46 -10.62 14.77
C LEU A 160 -4.10 -9.97 15.01
N ARG A 161 -4.07 -8.94 15.83
CA ARG A 161 -2.89 -8.27 16.35
C ARG A 161 -2.85 -8.50 17.85
N LEU A 162 -1.93 -9.35 18.26
CA LEU A 162 -1.83 -9.82 19.63
C LEU A 162 -0.50 -9.34 20.20
N GLU A 163 -0.56 -8.82 21.42
CA GLU A 163 0.65 -8.61 22.20
C GLU A 163 0.81 -9.72 23.24
N VAL A 164 2.05 -10.20 23.40
CA VAL A 164 2.40 -11.30 24.30
C VAL A 164 3.52 -10.92 25.26
N LYS A 165 3.51 -11.51 26.46
CA LYS A 165 4.55 -11.30 27.49
C LYS A 165 5.78 -12.16 27.22
N ASP A 166 5.57 -13.43 26.94
CA ASP A 166 6.59 -14.43 26.67
C ASP A 166 6.46 -14.95 25.23
N TYR A 167 7.40 -14.52 24.40
CA TYR A 167 7.51 -14.92 23.00
C TYR A 167 7.83 -16.41 22.80
N THR A 168 8.51 -17.04 23.77
CA THR A 168 9.02 -18.40 23.65
C THR A 168 7.92 -19.45 23.87
N ALA A 169 6.87 -19.08 24.59
CA ALA A 169 5.69 -19.91 24.80
C ALA A 169 4.78 -20.02 23.57
N VAL A 170 4.99 -19.17 22.54
CA VAL A 170 4.17 -19.16 21.32
C VAL A 170 4.57 -20.32 20.41
N ASN A 171 3.59 -21.13 19.99
CA ASN A 171 3.75 -22.28 19.11
C ASN A 171 3.00 -22.09 17.78
N ASP A 172 3.74 -21.76 16.72
CA ASP A 172 3.18 -21.49 15.39
C ASP A 172 2.47 -22.70 14.78
N LYS A 173 2.94 -23.92 15.04
CA LYS A 173 2.31 -25.13 14.50
C LYS A 173 0.93 -25.34 15.09
N LYS A 174 0.78 -25.09 16.38
CA LYS A 174 -0.50 -25.21 17.09
C LYS A 174 -1.49 -24.14 16.62
N ILE A 175 -1.03 -22.89 16.49
CA ILE A 175 -1.85 -21.82 15.94
C ILE A 175 -2.29 -22.15 14.51
N LYS A 176 -1.39 -22.64 13.64
CA LYS A 176 -1.72 -23.07 12.27
C LYS A 176 -2.72 -24.23 12.23
N SER A 177 -2.71 -25.13 13.22
CA SER A 177 -3.70 -26.21 13.30
C SER A 177 -5.14 -25.75 13.55
N ALA A 178 -5.33 -24.51 14.00
CA ALA A 178 -6.65 -23.88 14.16
C ALA A 178 -7.29 -23.46 12.81
N GLY A 179 -6.66 -23.78 11.67
CA GLY A 179 -7.21 -23.47 10.34
C GLY A 179 -7.01 -22.03 9.90
N VAL A 180 -6.00 -21.35 10.48
CA VAL A 180 -5.59 -20.00 10.11
C VAL A 180 -4.60 -20.05 8.94
N ALA A 181 -4.62 -19.04 8.08
CA ALA A 181 -3.77 -19.03 6.88
C ALA A 181 -2.28 -18.81 7.21
N GLY A 182 -1.97 -18.17 8.33
CA GLY A 182 -0.58 -17.95 8.71
C GLY A 182 -0.40 -17.27 10.05
N VAL A 183 0.86 -17.25 10.50
CA VAL A 183 1.30 -16.58 11.72
C VAL A 183 2.54 -15.77 11.38
N LEU A 184 2.53 -14.50 11.79
CA LEU A 184 3.59 -13.53 11.60
C LEU A 184 4.05 -13.07 12.98
N ARG A 185 5.36 -12.89 13.15
CA ARG A 185 5.95 -12.45 14.41
C ARG A 185 6.84 -11.23 14.18
N PRO A 186 6.27 -10.01 14.05
CA PRO A 186 7.03 -8.82 13.70
C PRO A 186 8.05 -8.42 14.78
N SER A 187 7.81 -8.78 16.04
CA SER A 187 8.69 -8.46 17.16
C SER A 187 8.55 -9.48 18.29
N LYS A 188 9.44 -9.42 19.29
CA LYS A 188 9.39 -10.29 20.48
C LYS A 188 8.14 -10.09 21.34
N LYS A 189 7.36 -9.04 21.12
CA LYS A 189 6.12 -8.78 21.89
C LYS A 189 4.87 -8.84 21.04
N SER A 190 4.99 -8.94 19.72
CA SER A 190 3.86 -8.87 18.80
C SER A 190 3.76 -10.13 17.96
N VAL A 191 2.58 -10.74 17.98
CA VAL A 191 2.21 -11.87 17.15
C VAL A 191 0.99 -11.47 16.34
N GLN A 192 1.00 -11.75 15.04
CA GLN A 192 -0.14 -11.56 14.16
C GLN A 192 -0.59 -12.91 13.62
N VAL A 193 -1.89 -13.16 13.67
CA VAL A 193 -2.48 -14.40 13.16
C VAL A 193 -3.42 -14.03 12.02
N ILE A 194 -3.21 -14.62 10.86
CA ILE A 194 -3.99 -14.38 9.65
C ILE A 194 -5.18 -15.32 9.67
N VAL A 195 -6.35 -14.76 9.94
CA VAL A 195 -7.60 -15.50 10.09
C VAL A 195 -8.46 -15.37 8.82
N GLY A 196 -8.39 -14.23 8.14
CA GLY A 196 -9.31 -13.88 7.05
C GLY A 196 -10.41 -12.92 7.49
N THR A 197 -11.41 -12.70 6.64
CA THR A 197 -12.46 -11.68 6.85
C THR A 197 -13.33 -11.91 8.09
N GLN A 198 -13.34 -13.11 8.67
CA GLN A 198 -14.09 -13.46 9.88
C GLN A 198 -13.31 -13.18 11.19
N VAL A 199 -12.17 -12.47 11.09
CA VAL A 199 -11.29 -12.21 12.23
C VAL A 199 -11.97 -11.53 13.42
N GLN A 200 -12.97 -10.68 13.16
CA GLN A 200 -13.70 -9.99 14.21
C GLN A 200 -14.39 -10.98 15.16
N HIS A 201 -15.03 -12.02 14.62
CA HIS A 201 -15.72 -13.03 15.42
C HIS A 201 -14.75 -13.83 16.30
N VAL A 202 -13.58 -14.17 15.77
CA VAL A 202 -12.53 -14.85 16.54
C VAL A 202 -11.98 -13.94 17.64
N ALA A 203 -11.76 -12.65 17.35
CA ALA A 203 -11.28 -11.68 18.34
C ALA A 203 -12.27 -11.51 19.51
N ASP A 204 -13.57 -11.47 19.21
CA ASP A 204 -14.62 -11.33 20.23
C ASP A 204 -14.68 -12.57 21.15
N GLU A 205 -14.57 -13.79 20.59
CA GLU A 205 -14.48 -15.02 21.39
C GLU A 205 -13.22 -15.06 22.26
N MET A 206 -12.06 -14.65 21.73
CA MET A 206 -10.82 -14.55 22.53
C MET A 206 -10.97 -13.56 23.70
N LYS A 207 -11.69 -12.45 23.50
CA LYS A 207 -11.95 -11.46 24.56
C LYS A 207 -12.88 -12.03 25.64
N LYS A 208 -13.87 -12.85 25.27
CA LYS A 208 -14.71 -13.56 26.26
C LYS A 208 -13.91 -14.54 27.12
N LEU A 209 -12.94 -15.24 26.54
CA LEU A 209 -12.06 -16.16 27.28
C LEU A 209 -11.10 -15.44 28.25
N LYS A 210 -10.92 -14.13 28.11
CA LYS A 210 -10.10 -13.29 28.99
C LYS A 210 -10.87 -12.69 30.17
N GLN A 211 -12.20 -12.66 30.11
CA GLN A 211 -13.07 -12.20 31.19
C GLN A 211 -13.32 -13.30 32.21
#